data_AF-D2ZMZ6-F1
#
_entry.id   AF-D2ZMZ6-F1
#
_cell.length_a   1.000
_cell.length_b   1.000
_cell.length_c   1.000
_cell.angle_alpha   90.00
_cell.angle_beta   90.00
_cell.angle_gamma   90.00
#
_symmetry.space_group_name_H-M   'P 1'
#
loop_
_entity.id
_entity.type
_entity.pdbx_description
1 polymer ?
#
loop_
_entity_poly.entity_id
_entity_poly.type
_entity_poly.pdbx_seq_one_letter_code
_entity_poly.pdbx_strand_id
1 'polypeptide(L)'
;MNFKKYVKYIPFLIFLIILLCYHWKLAVVTADYPTFQTIVSKHPLLSLTKNGFLSYRYATWSSRSLIEFNVGVLVSVPTEIWRILDSVIFAAIAVLLSKLLANNNESPFFYNCLACLFVGLFIITFSKILESAGWLATTTNYIWPICFILIHFYLLKEFIFKNKDISKFKRAIIYLILIITLLEAISSEQLLVMVGGAYLFTIVYCLYKKIEIPKLIYLFIIIILFNFIYDFCCPGNINRVKVVTKLGFPDYANFNIINKLDVGINYFLSWILMAKDLFSVIFLALLGVYIYLISNKKKITIITLIPCLAVLFFASLRFANFTTVYSYFDLTNLKHGLLSLGFIRMLSCGVMYLIITLIPLYSIYLIYKDNKKLGYFIFVLLILGFGSVIISGFTPSLTSDGRIYLNYLFVMIILDYLLVDKILEFKNKN
;
A
#
# COMPACT_ATOMS: atom_id res chain seq x y z
N MET A 1 32.76 -9.57 21.98
CA MET A 1 31.47 -9.21 21.35
C MET A 1 31.21 -10.18 20.21
N ASN A 2 30.12 -10.96 20.25
CA ASN A 2 29.93 -12.09 19.32
C ASN A 2 29.43 -11.59 17.95
N PHE A 3 30.37 -11.31 17.03
CA PHE A 3 30.13 -10.71 15.71
C PHE A 3 29.05 -11.46 14.91
N LYS A 4 29.00 -12.80 15.04
CA LYS A 4 28.00 -13.67 14.41
C LYS A 4 26.54 -13.27 14.71
N LYS A 5 26.25 -12.69 15.89
CA LYS A 5 24.88 -12.26 16.26
C LYS A 5 24.40 -11.06 15.43
N TYR A 6 25.33 -10.23 14.97
CA TYR A 6 25.03 -8.97 14.26
C TYR A 6 25.09 -9.11 12.74
N VAL A 7 25.76 -10.15 12.22
CA VAL A 7 25.88 -10.43 10.77
C VAL A 7 24.51 -10.40 10.07
N LYS A 8 23.46 -10.96 10.71
CA LYS A 8 22.12 -10.95 10.13
C LYS A 8 21.56 -9.55 9.86
N TYR A 9 22.00 -8.51 10.57
CA TYR A 9 21.51 -7.14 10.38
C TYR A 9 22.34 -6.31 9.37
N ILE A 10 23.46 -6.85 8.88
CA ILE A 10 24.30 -6.18 7.87
C ILE A 10 23.51 -5.75 6.62
N PRO A 11 22.57 -6.55 6.07
CA PRO A 11 21.81 -6.14 4.89
C PRO A 11 21.09 -4.80 5.09
N PHE A 12 20.47 -4.60 6.26
CA PHE A 12 19.75 -3.35 6.56
C PHE A 12 20.68 -2.16 6.71
N LEU A 13 21.88 -2.35 7.28
CA LEU A 13 22.87 -1.29 7.41
C LEU A 13 23.39 -0.85 6.02
N ILE A 14 23.76 -1.82 5.19
CA ILE A 14 24.20 -1.55 3.80
C ILE A 14 23.08 -0.85 3.04
N PHE A 15 21.85 -1.35 3.16
CA PHE A 15 20.70 -0.75 2.51
C PHE A 15 20.45 0.69 2.97
N LEU A 16 20.54 0.98 4.27
CA LEU A 16 20.42 2.35 4.79
C LEU A 16 21.50 3.28 4.22
N ILE A 17 22.75 2.82 4.11
CA ILE A 17 23.83 3.61 3.50
C ILE A 17 23.53 3.90 2.02
N ILE A 18 23.08 2.90 1.26
CA ILE A 18 22.67 3.07 -0.13
C ILE A 18 21.54 4.10 -0.23
N LEU A 19 20.53 4.01 0.64
CA LEU A 19 19.41 4.95 0.66
C LEU A 19 19.87 6.36 0.98
N LEU A 20 20.75 6.56 1.97
CA LEU A 20 21.28 7.90 2.29
C LEU A 20 22.00 8.51 1.08
N CYS A 21 22.85 7.73 0.41
CA CYS A 21 23.53 8.16 -0.82
C CYS A 21 22.55 8.48 -1.96
N TYR A 22 21.46 7.71 -2.07
CA TYR A 22 20.41 7.92 -3.06
C TYR A 22 19.61 9.19 -2.79
N HIS A 23 19.12 9.38 -1.55
CA HIS A 23 18.30 10.55 -1.16
C HIS A 23 19.06 11.87 -1.30
N TRP A 24 20.39 11.85 -1.16
CA TRP A 24 21.21 13.04 -1.38
C TRP A 24 21.20 13.56 -2.82
N LYS A 25 20.87 12.69 -3.79
CA LYS A 25 20.76 13.03 -5.21
C LYS A 25 19.37 13.50 -5.59
N LEU A 26 18.38 13.39 -4.70
CA LEU A 26 17.00 13.75 -5.00
C LEU A 26 16.79 15.26 -4.94
N ALA A 27 16.03 15.76 -5.92
CA ALA A 27 15.53 17.12 -5.94
C ALA A 27 14.34 17.24 -4.98
N VAL A 28 14.56 17.93 -3.85
CA VAL A 28 13.56 18.07 -2.78
C VAL A 28 12.63 19.26 -3.03
N VAL A 29 13.18 20.38 -3.52
CA VAL A 29 12.43 21.63 -3.75
C VAL A 29 11.79 21.58 -5.14
N THR A 30 10.72 20.80 -5.28
CA THR A 30 9.98 20.59 -6.53
C THR A 30 8.48 20.43 -6.26
N ALA A 31 7.66 20.57 -7.32
CA ALA A 31 6.22 20.31 -7.33
C ALA A 31 5.44 20.96 -6.16
N ASP A 32 4.92 20.20 -5.18
CA ASP A 32 4.11 20.75 -4.09
C ASP A 32 4.93 21.48 -3.02
N TYR A 33 6.26 21.28 -2.98
CA TYR A 33 7.13 21.88 -1.96
C TYR A 33 6.96 23.41 -1.84
N PRO A 34 7.07 24.21 -2.94
CA PRO A 34 6.95 25.67 -2.83
C PRO A 34 5.55 26.13 -2.39
N THR A 35 4.51 25.36 -2.72
CA THR A 35 3.14 25.61 -2.28
C THR A 35 3.04 25.46 -0.77
N PHE A 36 3.55 24.36 -0.20
CA PHE A 36 3.57 24.16 1.25
C PHE A 36 4.41 25.22 1.96
N GLN A 37 5.59 25.56 1.41
CA GLN A 37 6.44 26.62 1.98
C GLN A 37 5.71 27.98 2.01
N THR A 38 4.98 28.32 0.94
CA THR A 38 4.17 29.54 0.88
C THR A 38 3.06 29.53 1.93
N ILE A 39 2.37 28.41 2.12
CA ILE A 39 1.29 28.30 3.11
C ILE A 39 1.86 28.45 4.54
N VAL A 40 2.97 27.77 4.85
CA VAL A 40 3.60 27.86 6.18
C VAL A 40 4.10 29.27 6.48
N SER A 41 4.59 30.00 5.47
CA SER A 41 5.01 31.41 5.65
C SER A 41 3.86 32.34 6.06
N LYS A 42 2.61 31.97 5.75
CA LYS A 42 1.40 32.76 6.02
C LYS A 42 0.62 32.27 7.24
N HIS A 43 0.79 31.01 7.62
CA HIS A 43 0.03 30.35 8.68
C HIS A 43 0.98 29.66 9.67
N PRO A 44 1.05 30.10 10.93
CA PRO A 44 1.96 29.50 11.91
C PRO A 44 1.67 28.01 12.15
N LEU A 45 2.70 27.17 12.13
CA LEU A 45 2.59 25.70 12.24
C LEU A 45 1.92 25.23 13.54
N LEU A 46 2.34 25.79 14.68
CA LEU A 46 1.92 25.35 16.01
C LEU A 46 0.70 26.10 16.57
N SER A 47 0.16 27.05 15.80
CA SER A 47 -0.99 27.83 16.29
C SER A 47 -2.27 26.99 16.25
N LEU A 48 -2.97 26.93 17.39
CA LEU A 48 -4.28 26.30 17.52
C LEU A 48 -5.45 27.25 17.18
N THR A 49 -5.14 28.46 16.72
CA THR A 49 -6.15 29.44 16.30
C THR A 49 -6.64 29.14 14.87
N LYS A 50 -7.73 29.79 14.45
CA LYS A 50 -8.24 29.69 13.06
C LYS A 50 -7.20 30.05 11.99
N ASN A 51 -6.17 30.82 12.34
CA ASN A 51 -5.11 31.26 11.44
C ASN A 51 -3.92 30.28 11.39
N GLY A 52 -3.93 29.24 12.23
CA GLY A 52 -2.91 28.21 12.25
C GLY A 52 -2.91 27.36 10.99
N PHE A 53 -1.74 26.80 10.67
CA PHE A 53 -1.53 25.99 9.46
C PHE A 53 -2.58 24.87 9.34
N LEU A 54 -2.74 24.04 10.38
CA LEU A 54 -3.67 22.91 10.32
C LEU A 54 -5.13 23.34 10.25
N SER A 55 -5.52 24.39 10.98
CA SER A 55 -6.88 24.92 10.90
C SER A 55 -7.21 25.45 9.51
N TYR A 56 -6.26 26.14 8.87
CA TYR A 56 -6.40 26.59 7.49
C TYR A 56 -6.51 25.42 6.51
N ARG A 57 -5.64 24.41 6.64
CA ARG A 57 -5.63 23.24 5.75
C ARG A 57 -6.89 22.38 5.89
N TYR A 58 -7.34 22.14 7.11
CA TYR A 58 -8.60 21.46 7.38
C TYR A 58 -9.81 22.23 6.82
N ALA A 59 -9.80 23.55 6.93
CA ALA A 59 -10.88 24.39 6.40
C ALA A 59 -10.93 24.39 4.86
N THR A 60 -9.78 24.30 4.20
CA THR A 60 -9.66 24.64 2.76
C THR A 60 -9.34 23.48 1.84
N TRP A 61 -8.67 22.42 2.31
CA TRP A 61 -8.12 21.41 1.38
C TRP A 61 -8.20 19.95 1.83
N SER A 62 -7.85 19.61 3.07
CA SER A 62 -7.69 18.20 3.43
C SER A 62 -7.87 17.90 4.91
N SER A 63 -8.42 16.72 5.20
CA SER A 63 -8.46 16.13 6.54
C SER A 63 -7.17 15.41 6.96
N ARG A 64 -6.14 15.37 6.11
CA ARG A 64 -4.86 14.68 6.40
C ARG A 64 -3.99 15.46 7.38
N SER A 65 -4.56 15.96 8.47
CA SER A 65 -3.97 16.98 9.33
C SER A 65 -2.61 16.58 9.89
N LEU A 66 -2.47 15.34 10.36
CA LEU A 66 -1.22 14.89 10.98
C LEU A 66 -0.11 14.68 9.93
N ILE A 67 -0.47 14.15 8.76
CA ILE A 67 0.45 14.01 7.62
C ILE A 67 0.87 15.39 7.10
N GLU A 68 -0.08 16.31 6.91
CA GLU A 68 0.23 17.66 6.43
C GLU A 68 1.01 18.47 7.47
N PHE A 69 0.80 18.22 8.76
CA PHE A 69 1.67 18.75 9.82
C PHE A 69 3.12 18.33 9.60
N ASN A 70 3.35 17.04 9.36
CA ASN A 70 4.69 16.51 9.08
C ASN A 70 5.30 17.18 7.83
N VAL A 71 4.53 17.33 6.75
CA VAL A 71 4.98 18.07 5.55
C VAL A 71 5.33 19.52 5.90
N GLY A 72 4.47 20.22 6.65
CA GLY A 72 4.69 21.61 7.08
C GLY A 72 5.96 21.79 7.91
N VAL A 73 6.24 20.87 8.83
CA VAL A 73 7.49 20.85 9.60
C VAL A 73 8.68 20.63 8.67
N LEU A 74 8.60 19.65 7.77
CA LEU A 74 9.72 19.27 6.90
C LEU A 74 10.09 20.35 5.88
N VAL A 75 9.13 21.14 5.38
CA VAL A 75 9.43 22.29 4.50
C VAL A 75 9.99 23.50 5.26
N SER A 76 9.92 23.48 6.59
CA SER A 76 10.40 24.58 7.46
C SER A 76 11.79 24.35 8.03
N VAL A 77 12.38 23.17 7.78
CA VAL A 77 13.70 22.78 8.25
C VAL A 77 14.62 22.46 7.07
N PRO A 78 15.94 22.34 7.26
CA PRO A 78 16.86 21.98 6.18
C PRO A 78 16.46 20.65 5.52
N THR A 79 16.53 20.60 4.19
CA THR A 79 16.09 19.44 3.38
C THR A 79 16.83 18.14 3.72
N GLU A 80 18.02 18.25 4.30
CA GLU A 80 18.84 17.16 4.81
C GLU A 80 18.11 16.34 5.88
N ILE A 81 17.27 17.00 6.69
CA ILE A 81 16.47 16.31 7.72
C ILE A 81 15.49 15.35 7.05
N TRP A 82 14.77 15.79 6.02
CA TRP A 82 13.89 14.91 5.26
C TRP A 82 14.67 13.76 4.61
N ARG A 83 15.83 14.03 3.99
CA ARG A 83 16.66 12.99 3.35
C ARG A 83 17.06 11.88 4.32
N ILE A 84 17.43 12.24 5.55
CA ILE A 84 17.81 11.29 6.59
C ILE A 84 16.57 10.51 7.06
N LEU A 85 15.49 11.20 7.39
CA LEU A 85 14.26 10.57 7.90
C LEU A 85 13.64 9.63 6.87
N ASP A 86 13.56 10.04 5.61
CA ASP A 86 12.96 9.23 4.55
C ASP A 86 13.79 7.98 4.25
N SER A 87 15.13 8.09 4.28
CA SER A 87 16.03 6.92 4.21
C SER A 87 15.78 5.95 5.36
N VAL A 88 15.56 6.45 6.57
CA VAL A 88 15.23 5.62 7.74
C VAL A 88 13.86 4.97 7.59
N ILE A 89 12.87 5.67 7.05
CA ILE A 89 11.53 5.13 6.79
C ILE A 89 11.59 3.94 5.82
N PHE A 90 12.26 4.08 4.68
CA PHE A 90 12.42 2.96 3.72
C PHE A 90 13.20 1.78 4.32
N ALA A 91 14.27 2.05 5.07
CA ALA A 91 15.02 0.99 5.76
C ALA A 91 14.16 0.29 6.84
N ALA A 92 13.34 1.04 7.57
CA ALA A 92 12.43 0.52 8.57
C ALA A 92 11.37 -0.40 7.94
N ILE A 93 10.82 -0.04 6.76
CA ILE A 93 9.90 -0.92 6.02
C ILE A 93 10.57 -2.26 5.70
N ALA A 94 11.82 -2.27 5.20
CA ALA A 94 12.54 -3.51 4.94
C ALA A 94 12.72 -4.37 6.22
N VAL A 95 13.06 -3.73 7.35
CA VAL A 95 13.16 -4.41 8.65
C VAL A 95 11.82 -5.02 9.08
N LEU A 96 10.74 -4.26 8.92
CA LEU A 96 9.39 -4.67 9.33
C LEU A 96 8.86 -5.81 8.46
N LEU A 97 9.07 -5.76 7.14
CA LEU A 97 8.71 -6.86 6.23
C LEU A 97 9.36 -8.17 6.67
N SER A 98 10.67 -8.16 6.90
CA SER A 98 11.37 -9.35 7.37
C SER A 98 10.85 -9.84 8.72
N LYS A 99 10.70 -8.96 9.72
CA LYS A 99 10.21 -9.36 11.06
C LYS A 99 8.76 -9.82 11.09
N LEU A 100 7.90 -9.29 10.22
CA LEU A 100 6.49 -9.64 10.16
C LEU A 100 6.27 -10.98 9.46
N LEU A 101 7.05 -11.27 8.43
CA LEU A 101 6.74 -12.33 7.47
C LEU A 101 7.74 -13.50 7.49
N ALA A 102 9.01 -13.27 7.83
CA ALA A 102 10.01 -14.33 7.80
C ALA A 102 9.76 -15.39 8.89
N ASN A 103 9.97 -16.65 8.52
CA ASN A 103 10.06 -17.72 9.51
C ASN A 103 11.42 -17.65 10.23
N ASN A 104 11.42 -17.31 11.53
CA ASN A 104 12.63 -17.08 12.33
C ASN A 104 13.56 -18.30 12.46
N ASN A 105 13.17 -19.45 11.96
CA ASN A 105 13.92 -20.71 12.06
C ASN A 105 14.95 -20.88 10.93
N GLU A 106 14.84 -20.14 9.82
CA GLU A 106 15.72 -20.27 8.65
C GLU A 106 16.50 -18.97 8.36
N SER A 107 17.71 -19.12 7.82
CA SER A 107 18.72 -18.08 7.53
C SER A 107 18.21 -16.62 7.60
N PRO A 108 18.30 -15.94 8.76
CA PRO A 108 17.76 -14.60 8.91
C PRO A 108 18.45 -13.57 8.01
N PHE A 109 19.66 -13.87 7.53
CA PHE A 109 20.37 -13.02 6.60
C PHE A 109 19.71 -12.97 5.21
N PHE A 110 19.31 -14.12 4.66
CA PHE A 110 18.67 -14.20 3.34
C PHE A 110 17.37 -13.40 3.30
N TYR A 111 16.52 -13.59 4.31
CA TYR A 111 15.25 -12.88 4.45
C TYR A 111 15.43 -11.36 4.60
N ASN A 112 16.47 -10.93 5.30
CA ASN A 112 16.81 -9.51 5.39
C ASN A 112 17.28 -8.94 4.04
N CYS A 113 18.07 -9.69 3.28
CA CYS A 113 18.43 -9.32 1.90
C CYS A 113 17.21 -9.24 0.99
N LEU A 114 16.31 -10.22 1.05
CA LEU A 114 15.09 -10.26 0.24
C LEU A 114 14.19 -9.04 0.52
N ALA A 115 14.03 -8.68 1.79
CA ALA A 115 13.25 -7.50 2.17
C ALA A 115 13.89 -6.21 1.62
N CYS A 116 15.21 -6.05 1.74
CA CYS A 116 15.92 -4.91 1.16
C CYS A 116 15.80 -4.87 -0.37
N LEU A 117 15.88 -6.03 -1.04
CA LEU A 117 15.72 -6.15 -2.48
C LEU A 117 14.33 -5.67 -2.92
N PHE A 118 13.26 -6.12 -2.28
CA PHE A 118 11.90 -5.73 -2.66
C PHE A 118 11.63 -4.25 -2.43
N VAL A 119 12.10 -3.68 -1.32
CA VAL A 119 11.98 -2.23 -1.08
C VAL A 119 12.83 -1.44 -2.07
N GLY A 120 14.04 -1.90 -2.40
CA GLY A 120 14.89 -1.28 -3.42
C GLY A 120 14.27 -1.31 -4.82
N LEU A 121 13.72 -2.46 -5.23
CA LEU A 121 12.99 -2.62 -6.49
C LEU A 121 11.77 -1.69 -6.56
N PHE A 122 11.04 -1.54 -5.45
CA PHE A 122 9.92 -0.61 -5.36
C PHE A 122 10.35 0.83 -5.63
N ILE A 123 11.40 1.30 -4.95
CA ILE A 123 11.91 2.67 -5.12
C ILE A 123 12.33 2.93 -6.57
N ILE A 124 13.08 1.99 -7.17
CA ILE A 124 13.59 2.15 -8.54
C ILE A 124 12.45 2.14 -9.55
N THR A 125 11.55 1.15 -9.46
CA THR A 125 10.47 0.93 -10.43
C THR A 125 9.45 2.06 -10.39
N PHE A 126 9.16 2.61 -9.21
CA PHE A 126 8.11 3.61 -9.00
C PHE A 126 8.65 5.00 -8.65
N SER A 127 9.92 5.27 -8.92
CA SER A 127 10.57 6.57 -8.70
C SER A 127 9.78 7.75 -9.26
N LYS A 128 9.25 7.64 -10.48
CA LYS A 128 8.40 8.67 -11.10
C LYS A 128 7.09 8.92 -10.36
N ILE A 129 6.50 7.88 -9.76
CA ILE A 129 5.29 8.03 -8.93
C ILE A 129 5.66 8.67 -7.59
N LEU A 130 6.81 8.31 -7.01
CA LEU A 130 7.32 8.91 -5.78
C LEU A 130 7.72 10.39 -5.97
N GLU A 131 8.06 10.80 -7.20
CA GLU A 131 8.36 12.18 -7.54
C GLU A 131 7.13 13.01 -7.94
N SER A 132 5.96 12.42 -8.19
CA SER A 132 4.89 13.10 -8.94
C SER A 132 4.31 14.36 -8.28
N ALA A 133 4.26 14.43 -6.95
CA ALA A 133 3.94 15.65 -6.19
C ALA A 133 5.20 16.26 -5.52
N GLY A 134 6.38 15.82 -5.93
CA GLY A 134 7.65 16.07 -5.26
C GLY A 134 7.94 14.97 -4.24
N TRP A 135 9.22 14.62 -4.10
CA TRP A 135 9.64 13.50 -3.24
C TRP A 135 9.19 13.69 -1.78
N LEU A 136 9.35 14.90 -1.23
CA LEU A 136 8.98 15.18 0.16
C LEU A 136 7.48 15.03 0.40
N ALA A 137 6.66 15.66 -0.45
CA ALA A 137 5.21 15.59 -0.31
C ALA A 137 4.70 14.15 -0.52
N THR A 138 5.18 13.46 -1.55
CA THR A 138 4.71 12.10 -1.87
C THR A 138 5.11 11.08 -0.81
N THR A 139 6.38 11.06 -0.40
CA THR A 139 6.85 10.07 0.58
C THR A 139 6.19 10.27 1.94
N THR A 140 6.05 11.52 2.39
CA THR A 140 5.37 11.85 3.65
C THR A 140 3.87 11.51 3.60
N ASN A 141 3.20 11.72 2.45
CA ASN A 141 1.76 11.43 2.33
C ASN A 141 1.42 9.95 2.20
N TYR A 142 2.31 9.14 1.63
CA TYR A 142 1.99 7.77 1.25
C TYR A 142 2.92 6.72 1.87
N ILE A 143 4.23 6.97 1.91
CA ILE A 143 5.21 5.97 2.38
C ILE A 143 5.34 5.98 3.91
N TRP A 144 5.33 7.15 4.53
CA TRP A 144 5.40 7.29 5.98
C TRP A 144 4.21 6.60 6.66
N PRO A 145 2.93 6.88 6.28
CA PRO A 145 1.77 6.16 6.80
C PRO A 145 1.87 4.64 6.67
N ILE A 146 2.42 4.14 5.55
CA ILE A 146 2.66 2.71 5.32
C ILE A 146 3.69 2.16 6.32
N CYS A 147 4.79 2.88 6.55
CA CYS A 147 5.75 2.49 7.58
C CYS A 147 5.11 2.45 8.97
N PHE A 148 4.34 3.48 9.34
CA PHE A 148 3.67 3.53 10.65
C PHE A 148 2.67 2.39 10.83
N ILE A 149 1.88 2.03 9.83
CA ILE A 149 0.95 0.89 9.96
C ILE A 149 1.67 -0.46 10.04
N LEU A 150 2.82 -0.61 9.38
CA LEU A 150 3.66 -1.80 9.53
C LEU A 150 4.24 -1.91 10.95
N ILE A 151 4.70 -0.79 11.54
CA ILE A 151 5.13 -0.74 12.94
C ILE A 151 3.96 -1.14 13.85
N HIS A 152 2.78 -0.56 13.61
CA HIS A 152 1.58 -0.82 14.38
C HIS A 152 1.23 -2.32 14.42
N PHE A 153 1.11 -2.96 13.25
CA PHE A 153 0.79 -4.39 13.18
C PHE A 153 1.93 -5.29 13.69
N TYR A 154 3.18 -4.88 13.53
CA TYR A 154 4.31 -5.60 14.13
C TYR A 154 4.22 -5.62 15.65
N LEU A 155 3.99 -4.47 16.28
CA LEU A 155 3.86 -4.38 17.73
C LEU A 155 2.61 -5.09 18.24
N LEU A 156 1.49 -4.98 17.51
CA LEU A 156 0.25 -5.68 17.82
C LEU A 156 0.46 -7.21 17.83
N LYS A 157 1.11 -7.74 16.79
CA LYS A 157 1.46 -9.17 16.69
C LYS A 157 2.39 -9.60 17.83
N GLU A 158 3.50 -8.89 18.03
CA GLU A 158 4.58 -9.35 18.91
C GLU A 158 4.31 -9.15 20.41
N PHE A 159 3.56 -8.12 20.79
CA PHE A 159 3.38 -7.77 22.20
C PHE A 159 1.96 -7.98 22.71
N ILE A 160 0.95 -7.84 21.85
CA ILE A 160 -0.45 -7.99 22.26
C ILE A 160 -0.90 -9.43 22.03
N PHE A 161 -0.88 -9.91 20.78
CA PHE A 161 -1.38 -11.25 20.47
C PHE A 161 -0.48 -12.39 20.98
N LYS A 162 0.84 -12.20 20.99
CA LYS A 162 1.77 -13.16 21.60
C LYS A 162 1.88 -13.06 23.13
N ASN A 163 1.17 -12.10 23.75
CA ASN A 163 1.18 -11.82 25.18
C ASN A 163 2.59 -11.85 25.80
N LYS A 164 3.51 -11.09 25.20
CA LYS A 164 4.91 -11.12 25.61
C LYS A 164 5.07 -10.52 27.00
N ASP A 165 5.77 -11.25 27.88
CA ASP A 165 6.03 -10.76 29.23
C ASP A 165 7.03 -9.59 29.21
N ILE A 166 6.57 -8.45 29.70
CA ILE A 166 7.31 -7.19 29.73
C ILE A 166 6.86 -6.37 30.94
N SER A 167 7.78 -5.58 31.50
CA SER A 167 7.49 -4.64 32.58
C SER A 167 6.33 -3.69 32.23
N LYS A 168 5.55 -3.28 33.23
CA LYS A 168 4.43 -2.32 33.09
C LYS A 168 4.84 -1.03 32.33
N PHE A 169 6.02 -0.48 32.63
CA PHE A 169 6.53 0.71 31.96
C PHE A 169 6.73 0.51 30.45
N LYS A 170 7.42 -0.56 30.04
CA LYS A 170 7.56 -0.92 28.61
C LYS A 170 6.21 -1.14 27.93
N ARG A 171 5.25 -1.74 28.63
CA ARG A 171 3.90 -1.94 28.09
C ARG A 171 3.18 -0.61 27.83
N ALA A 172 3.29 0.36 28.74
CA ALA A 172 2.74 1.69 28.55
C ALA A 172 3.36 2.41 27.33
N ILE A 173 4.68 2.32 27.15
CA ILE A 173 5.36 2.87 25.97
C ILE A 173 4.86 2.22 24.68
N ILE A 174 4.71 0.89 24.65
CA ILE A 174 4.21 0.18 23.47
C ILE A 174 2.78 0.61 23.14
N TYR A 175 1.93 0.79 24.15
CA TYR A 175 0.56 1.27 23.93
C TYR A 175 0.54 2.68 23.34
N LEU A 176 1.40 3.57 23.85
CA LEU A 176 1.55 4.92 23.29
C LEU A 176 2.02 4.87 21.83
N ILE A 177 3.03 4.06 21.51
CA ILE A 177 3.51 3.89 20.14
C ILE A 177 2.41 3.32 19.24
N LEU A 178 1.65 2.33 19.70
CA LEU A 178 0.52 1.77 18.94
C LEU A 178 -0.53 2.83 18.60
N ILE A 179 -0.84 3.73 19.54
CA ILE A 179 -1.79 4.83 19.30
C ILE A 179 -1.22 5.83 18.28
N ILE A 180 0.03 6.27 18.46
CA ILE A 180 0.66 7.25 17.55
C ILE A 180 0.78 6.69 16.13
N THR A 181 1.29 5.46 16.01
CA THR A 181 1.43 4.77 14.71
C THR A 181 0.08 4.56 14.02
N LEU A 182 -0.99 4.29 14.78
CA LEU A 182 -2.33 4.20 14.21
C LEU A 182 -2.80 5.55 13.69
N LEU A 183 -2.68 6.63 14.48
CA LEU A 183 -3.12 7.98 14.09
C LEU A 183 -2.38 8.49 12.84
N GLU A 184 -1.06 8.28 12.75
CA GLU A 184 -0.25 8.57 11.56
C GLU A 184 -0.79 7.83 10.32
N ALA A 185 -0.98 6.52 10.44
CA ALA A 185 -1.44 5.70 9.32
C ALA A 185 -2.83 6.09 8.83
N ILE A 186 -3.80 6.20 9.75
CA ILE A 186 -5.19 6.44 9.39
C ILE A 186 -5.47 7.89 8.99
N SER A 187 -4.53 8.81 9.18
CA SER A 187 -4.63 10.16 8.62
C SER A 187 -4.65 10.16 7.09
N SER A 188 -4.22 9.07 6.43
CA SER A 188 -4.44 8.85 5.00
C SER A 188 -5.81 8.20 4.76
N GLU A 189 -6.69 8.88 4.03
CA GLU A 189 -8.06 8.41 3.70
C GLU A 189 -8.09 6.98 3.15
N GLN A 190 -7.16 6.61 2.26
CA GLN A 190 -7.10 5.23 1.71
C GLN A 190 -6.68 4.22 2.77
N LEU A 191 -5.68 4.54 3.58
CA LEU A 191 -5.22 3.65 4.65
C LEU A 191 -6.24 3.56 5.79
N LEU A 192 -7.00 4.62 6.09
CA LEU A 192 -8.11 4.58 7.04
C LEU A 192 -9.08 3.45 6.70
N VAL A 193 -9.50 3.36 5.43
CA VAL A 193 -10.39 2.29 4.95
C VAL A 193 -9.72 0.92 5.03
N MET A 194 -8.47 0.80 4.58
CA MET A 194 -7.73 -0.47 4.63
C MET A 194 -7.53 -0.96 6.07
N VAL A 195 -7.17 -0.07 7.00
CA VAL A 195 -6.93 -0.41 8.40
C VAL A 195 -8.23 -0.73 9.11
N GLY A 196 -9.31 0.01 8.84
CA GLY A 196 -10.66 -0.34 9.31
C GLY A 196 -11.08 -1.73 8.83
N GLY A 197 -10.85 -2.05 7.55
CA GLY A 197 -11.08 -3.38 7.00
C GLY A 197 -10.21 -4.46 7.65
N ALA A 198 -8.91 -4.20 7.85
CA ALA A 198 -7.99 -5.12 8.50
C ALA A 198 -8.42 -5.46 9.94
N TYR A 199 -8.88 -4.45 10.70
CA TYR A 199 -9.43 -4.66 12.04
C TYR A 199 -10.74 -5.44 12.02
N LEU A 200 -11.64 -5.15 11.09
CA LEU A 200 -12.87 -5.92 10.91
C LEU A 200 -12.57 -7.40 10.64
N PHE A 201 -11.67 -7.70 9.70
CA PHE A 201 -11.26 -9.07 9.41
C PHE A 201 -10.55 -9.73 10.60
N THR A 202 -9.74 -8.99 11.35
CA THR A 202 -9.09 -9.50 12.58
C THR A 202 -10.13 -9.91 13.62
N ILE A 203 -11.17 -9.09 13.83
CA ILE A 203 -12.27 -9.39 14.77
C ILE A 203 -13.04 -10.62 14.29
N VAL A 204 -13.44 -10.66 13.02
CA VAL A 204 -14.15 -11.81 12.44
C VAL A 204 -13.33 -13.09 12.61
N TYR A 205 -12.02 -13.03 12.36
CA TYR A 205 -11.12 -14.17 12.56
C TYR A 205 -11.05 -14.59 14.03
N CYS A 206 -10.94 -13.64 14.97
CA CYS A 206 -10.91 -13.94 16.40
C CYS A 206 -12.22 -14.60 16.86
N LEU A 207 -13.38 -14.07 16.44
CA LEU A 207 -14.69 -14.66 16.72
C LEU A 207 -14.80 -16.08 16.15
N TYR A 208 -14.42 -16.27 14.89
CA TYR A 208 -14.45 -17.58 14.24
C TYR A 208 -13.54 -18.61 14.93
N LYS A 209 -12.35 -18.18 15.38
CA LYS A 209 -11.38 -19.04 16.09
C LYS A 209 -11.58 -19.08 17.60
N LYS A 210 -12.60 -18.40 18.14
CA LYS A 210 -12.83 -18.25 19.58
C LYS A 210 -11.58 -17.77 20.34
N ILE A 211 -10.81 -16.87 19.70
CA ILE A 211 -9.66 -16.19 20.31
C ILE A 211 -10.20 -14.97 21.05
N GLU A 212 -9.79 -14.78 22.30
CA GLU A 212 -10.15 -13.58 23.07
C GLU A 212 -9.62 -12.33 22.36
N ILE A 213 -10.50 -11.35 22.16
CA ILE A 213 -10.16 -10.07 21.53
C ILE A 213 -9.53 -9.18 22.59
N PRO A 214 -8.25 -8.78 22.46
CA PRO A 214 -7.62 -7.87 23.41
C PRO A 214 -8.40 -6.57 23.54
N LYS A 215 -8.64 -6.10 24.77
CA LYS A 215 -9.42 -4.88 25.04
C LYS A 215 -8.94 -3.64 24.26
N LEU A 216 -7.63 -3.58 24.00
CA LEU A 216 -6.99 -2.51 23.24
C LEU A 216 -7.50 -2.41 21.79
N ILE A 217 -7.97 -3.51 21.20
CA ILE A 217 -8.54 -3.50 19.84
C ILE A 217 -9.80 -2.64 19.80
N TYR A 218 -10.65 -2.67 20.83
CA TYR A 218 -11.84 -1.81 20.88
C TYR A 218 -11.48 -0.33 20.91
N LEU A 219 -10.39 0.05 21.60
CA LEU A 219 -9.89 1.43 21.57
C LEU A 219 -9.45 1.83 20.15
N PHE A 220 -8.76 0.96 19.43
CA PHE A 220 -8.35 1.23 18.05
C PHE A 220 -9.54 1.39 17.10
N ILE A 221 -10.59 0.59 17.25
CA ILE A 221 -11.84 0.75 16.50
C ILE A 221 -12.46 2.13 16.78
N ILE A 222 -12.53 2.53 18.05
CA ILE A 222 -13.07 3.84 18.44
C ILE A 222 -12.26 4.97 17.77
N ILE A 223 -10.93 4.89 17.81
CA ILE A 223 -10.04 5.87 17.13
C ILE A 223 -10.30 5.91 15.62
N ILE A 224 -10.42 4.76 14.96
CA ILE A 224 -10.72 4.65 13.54
C ILE A 224 -12.08 5.29 13.20
N LEU A 225 -13.12 5.02 14.00
CA LEU A 225 -14.45 5.61 13.81
C LEU A 225 -14.44 7.12 13.99
N PHE A 226 -13.72 7.64 15.00
CA PHE A 226 -13.55 9.08 15.15
C PHE A 226 -12.84 9.71 13.94
N ASN A 227 -11.84 9.03 13.38
CA ASN A 227 -11.14 9.54 12.21
C ASN A 227 -12.00 9.51 10.94
N PHE A 228 -12.89 8.53 10.78
CA PHE A 228 -13.92 8.56 9.73
C PHE A 228 -14.86 9.76 9.87
N ILE A 229 -15.30 10.06 11.09
CA ILE A 229 -16.14 11.24 11.37
C ILE A 229 -15.36 12.52 11.05
N TYR A 230 -14.09 12.59 11.44
CA TYR A 230 -13.22 13.73 11.16
C TYR A 230 -13.04 13.97 9.65
N ASP A 231 -12.76 12.92 8.88
CA ASP A 231 -12.64 12.99 7.42
C ASP A 231 -13.95 13.41 6.74
N PHE A 232 -15.08 12.88 7.21
CA PHE A 232 -16.40 13.18 6.68
C PHE A 232 -16.84 14.62 6.97
N CYS A 233 -16.53 15.13 8.16
CA CYS A 233 -16.86 16.49 8.59
C CYS A 233 -15.87 17.55 8.07
N CYS A 234 -14.82 17.16 7.33
CA CYS A 234 -13.82 18.09 6.85
C CYS A 234 -14.34 18.95 5.67
N PRO A 235 -14.52 20.27 5.86
CA PRO A 235 -14.97 21.16 4.79
C PRO A 235 -13.92 21.28 3.67
N GLY A 236 -12.64 21.15 4.01
CA GLY A 236 -11.55 21.15 3.04
C GLY A 236 -11.67 20.03 2.01
N ASN A 237 -12.07 18.82 2.44
CA ASN A 237 -12.28 17.69 1.52
C ASN A 237 -13.39 18.01 0.50
N ILE A 238 -14.50 18.62 0.94
CA ILE A 238 -15.60 19.04 0.08
C ILE A 238 -15.13 20.11 -0.92
N ASN A 239 -14.37 21.10 -0.45
CA ASN A 239 -13.83 22.17 -1.27
C ASN A 239 -12.87 21.61 -2.34
N ARG A 240 -11.96 20.72 -1.94
CA ARG A 240 -11.04 20.02 -2.85
C ARG A 240 -11.79 19.25 -3.94
N VAL A 241 -12.83 18.50 -3.58
CA VAL A 241 -13.66 17.78 -4.56
C VAL A 241 -14.27 18.76 -5.57
N LYS A 242 -14.85 19.88 -5.12
CA LYS A 242 -15.40 20.90 -6.04
C LYS A 242 -14.35 21.47 -6.99
N VAL A 243 -13.18 21.83 -6.46
CA VAL A 243 -12.07 22.39 -7.25
C VAL A 243 -11.56 21.38 -8.27
N VAL A 244 -11.28 20.15 -7.84
CA VAL A 244 -10.70 19.11 -8.72
C VAL A 244 -11.71 18.65 -9.77
N THR A 245 -13.00 18.53 -9.44
CA THR A 245 -14.06 18.26 -10.43
C THR A 245 -14.11 19.40 -11.45
N LYS A 246 -14.18 20.65 -11.00
CA LYS A 246 -14.30 21.80 -11.91
C LYS A 246 -13.11 21.95 -12.86
N LEU A 247 -11.89 21.74 -12.36
CA LEU A 247 -10.66 22.01 -13.11
C LEU A 247 -10.10 20.79 -13.85
N GLY A 248 -10.27 19.58 -13.30
CA GLY A 248 -9.65 18.36 -13.84
C GLY A 248 -10.63 17.41 -14.53
N PHE A 249 -11.79 17.18 -13.91
CA PHE A 249 -12.76 16.19 -14.41
C PHE A 249 -14.23 16.62 -14.22
N PRO A 250 -14.76 17.51 -15.08
CA PRO A 250 -16.10 18.07 -14.93
C PRO A 250 -17.22 17.02 -14.92
N ASP A 251 -17.15 16.01 -15.79
CA ASP A 251 -18.21 14.98 -15.92
C ASP A 251 -18.36 14.11 -14.66
N TYR A 252 -17.36 14.10 -13.77
CA TYR A 252 -17.44 13.40 -12.49
C TYR A 252 -18.60 13.90 -11.62
N ALA A 253 -19.05 15.15 -11.82
CA ALA A 253 -20.23 15.69 -11.16
C ALA A 253 -21.51 14.85 -11.42
N ASN A 254 -21.57 14.18 -12.57
CA ASN A 254 -22.72 13.38 -13.00
C ASN A 254 -22.57 11.89 -12.65
N PHE A 255 -21.46 11.48 -12.00
CA PHE A 255 -21.21 10.07 -11.72
C PHE A 255 -22.05 9.56 -10.55
N ASN A 256 -22.81 8.51 -10.81
CA ASN A 256 -23.45 7.73 -9.76
C ASN A 256 -22.47 6.70 -9.15
N ILE A 257 -22.94 5.90 -8.19
CA ILE A 257 -22.11 4.89 -7.51
C ILE A 257 -21.57 3.83 -8.49
N ILE A 258 -22.36 3.44 -9.50
CA ILE A 258 -21.95 2.45 -10.51
C ILE A 258 -20.82 3.02 -11.36
N ASN A 259 -20.91 4.27 -11.82
CA ASN A 259 -19.83 4.91 -12.58
C ASN A 259 -18.53 4.97 -11.77
N LYS A 260 -18.62 5.31 -10.48
CA LYS A 260 -17.45 5.40 -9.58
C LYS A 260 -16.79 4.04 -9.38
N LEU A 261 -17.59 3.00 -9.16
CA LEU A 261 -17.10 1.62 -9.04
C LEU A 261 -16.50 1.11 -10.35
N ASP A 262 -17.18 1.31 -11.47
CA ASP A 262 -16.73 0.91 -12.80
C ASP A 262 -15.35 1.52 -13.12
N VAL A 263 -15.19 2.82 -12.86
CA VAL A 263 -13.91 3.51 -13.01
C VAL A 263 -12.86 2.91 -12.08
N GLY A 264 -13.12 2.83 -10.78
CA GLY A 264 -12.15 2.28 -9.82
C GLY A 264 -11.69 0.85 -10.16
N ILE A 265 -12.62 -0.03 -10.53
CA ILE A 265 -12.34 -1.41 -10.96
C ILE A 265 -11.54 -1.42 -12.27
N ASN A 266 -11.91 -0.59 -13.24
CA ASN A 266 -11.21 -0.48 -14.51
C ASN A 266 -9.75 -0.02 -14.33
N TYR A 267 -9.51 1.02 -13.55
CA TYR A 267 -8.15 1.50 -13.25
C TYR A 267 -7.30 0.42 -12.61
N PHE A 268 -7.87 -0.32 -11.66
CA PHE A 268 -7.19 -1.39 -10.97
C PHE A 268 -6.85 -2.57 -11.90
N LEU A 269 -7.85 -3.11 -12.61
CA LEU A 269 -7.67 -4.30 -13.44
C LEU A 269 -6.87 -4.01 -14.72
N SER A 270 -7.04 -2.81 -15.31
CA SER A 270 -6.21 -2.40 -16.44
C SER A 270 -4.74 -2.25 -16.05
N TRP A 271 -4.46 -1.72 -14.86
CA TRP A 271 -3.10 -1.54 -14.36
C TRP A 271 -2.34 -2.87 -14.27
N ILE A 272 -2.98 -3.90 -13.70
CA ILE A 272 -2.44 -5.26 -13.65
C ILE A 272 -2.29 -5.83 -15.05
N LEU A 273 -3.37 -5.83 -15.84
CA LEU A 273 -3.40 -6.46 -17.17
C LEU A 273 -2.31 -5.90 -18.08
N MET A 274 -2.08 -4.59 -18.02
CA MET A 274 -1.11 -3.86 -18.84
C MET A 274 0.33 -3.91 -18.29
N ALA A 275 0.58 -4.76 -17.28
CA ALA A 275 1.89 -4.95 -16.66
C ALA A 275 2.52 -3.63 -16.20
N LYS A 276 1.73 -2.72 -15.62
CA LYS A 276 2.24 -1.41 -15.16
C LYS A 276 2.99 -1.50 -13.83
N ASP A 277 2.87 -2.61 -13.12
CA ASP A 277 3.67 -2.93 -11.95
C ASP A 277 4.27 -4.33 -11.99
N LEU A 278 5.53 -4.41 -11.56
CA LEU A 278 6.29 -5.65 -11.53
C LEU A 278 5.80 -6.62 -10.44
N PHE A 279 5.32 -6.10 -9.30
CA PHE A 279 4.95 -6.93 -8.15
C PHE A 279 3.70 -7.78 -8.43
N SER A 280 2.74 -7.29 -9.20
CA SER A 280 1.61 -8.12 -9.66
C SER A 280 2.06 -9.28 -10.54
N VAL A 281 3.05 -9.07 -11.41
CA VAL A 281 3.61 -10.12 -12.26
C VAL A 281 4.30 -11.18 -11.41
N ILE A 282 5.14 -10.75 -10.46
CA ILE A 282 5.81 -11.63 -9.50
C ILE A 282 4.78 -12.41 -8.70
N PHE A 283 3.76 -11.75 -8.17
CA PHE A 283 2.68 -12.37 -7.40
C PHE A 283 1.99 -13.47 -8.18
N LEU A 284 1.56 -13.20 -9.42
CA LEU A 284 0.87 -14.18 -10.25
C LEU A 284 1.78 -15.37 -10.60
N ALA A 285 3.07 -15.14 -10.85
CA ALA A 285 4.04 -16.20 -11.08
C ALA A 285 4.26 -17.07 -9.83
N LEU A 286 4.49 -16.45 -8.68
CA LEU A 286 4.69 -17.15 -7.40
C LEU A 286 3.44 -17.92 -6.98
N LEU A 287 2.25 -17.38 -7.24
CA LEU A 287 0.99 -18.07 -6.99
C LEU A 287 0.91 -19.37 -7.79
N GLY A 288 1.22 -19.34 -9.09
CA GLY A 288 1.28 -20.54 -9.93
C GLY A 288 2.29 -21.58 -9.42
N VAL A 289 3.49 -21.14 -9.04
CA VAL A 289 4.53 -22.00 -8.47
C VAL A 289 4.08 -22.63 -7.16
N TYR A 290 3.52 -21.86 -6.24
CA TYR A 290 3.04 -22.38 -4.95
C TYR A 290 1.91 -23.41 -5.14
N ILE A 291 0.99 -23.16 -6.08
CA ILE A 291 -0.06 -24.14 -6.43
C ILE A 291 0.52 -25.44 -6.99
N TYR A 292 1.58 -25.36 -7.80
CA TYR A 292 2.26 -26.57 -8.26
C TYR A 292 2.79 -27.40 -7.09
N LEU A 293 3.43 -26.74 -6.11
CA LEU A 293 3.99 -27.42 -4.93
C LEU A 293 2.93 -28.13 -4.10
N ILE A 294 1.81 -27.46 -3.79
CA ILE A 294 0.77 -28.06 -2.92
C ILE A 294 -0.12 -29.08 -3.65
N SER A 295 -0.25 -28.99 -4.98
CA SER A 295 -1.17 -29.87 -5.74
C SER A 295 -0.47 -31.01 -6.48
N ASN A 296 0.81 -30.84 -6.84
CA ASN A 296 1.57 -31.68 -7.77
C ASN A 296 0.85 -31.97 -9.11
N LYS A 297 -0.10 -31.11 -9.52
CA LYS A 297 -0.95 -31.31 -10.70
C LYS A 297 -0.61 -30.29 -11.78
N LYS A 298 0.17 -30.72 -12.79
CA LYS A 298 0.60 -29.88 -13.92
C LYS A 298 -0.55 -29.12 -14.60
N LYS A 299 -1.70 -29.77 -14.82
CA LYS A 299 -2.89 -29.13 -15.43
C LYS A 299 -3.41 -27.94 -14.61
N ILE A 300 -3.46 -28.08 -13.28
CA ILE A 300 -3.92 -27.01 -12.39
C ILE A 300 -2.92 -25.85 -12.42
N THR A 301 -1.62 -26.15 -12.36
CA THR A 301 -0.55 -25.14 -12.46
C THR A 301 -0.61 -24.33 -13.75
N ILE A 302 -0.84 -24.99 -14.89
CA ILE A 302 -0.97 -24.28 -16.17
C ILE A 302 -2.15 -23.30 -16.12
N ILE A 303 -3.30 -23.72 -15.58
CA ILE A 303 -4.47 -22.85 -15.42
C ILE A 303 -4.13 -21.65 -14.53
N THR A 304 -3.47 -21.87 -13.39
CA THR A 304 -3.14 -20.78 -12.45
C THR A 304 -2.08 -19.83 -12.97
N LEU A 305 -1.28 -20.23 -13.97
CA LEU A 305 -0.32 -19.37 -14.65
C LEU A 305 -0.92 -18.54 -15.80
N ILE A 306 -2.15 -18.82 -16.26
CA ILE A 306 -2.80 -18.07 -17.35
C ILE A 306 -2.79 -16.55 -17.11
N PRO A 307 -3.15 -16.02 -15.92
CA PRO A 307 -3.10 -14.58 -15.66
C PRO A 307 -1.69 -14.00 -15.81
N CYS A 308 -0.66 -14.71 -15.33
CA CYS A 308 0.73 -14.27 -15.48
C CYS A 308 1.13 -14.21 -16.95
N LEU A 309 0.78 -15.24 -17.73
CA LEU A 309 1.04 -15.27 -19.17
C LEU A 309 0.30 -14.16 -19.92
N ALA A 310 -0.96 -13.86 -19.54
CA ALA A 310 -1.73 -12.77 -20.13
C ALA A 310 -1.08 -11.40 -19.88
N VAL A 311 -0.62 -11.15 -18.65
CA VAL A 311 0.08 -9.91 -18.30
C VAL A 311 1.43 -9.80 -19.02
N LEU A 312 2.20 -10.90 -19.08
CA LEU A 312 3.47 -10.96 -19.82
C LEU A 312 3.28 -10.77 -21.34
N PHE A 313 2.17 -11.24 -21.89
CA PHE A 313 1.79 -10.98 -23.28
C PHE A 313 1.57 -9.48 -23.53
N PHE A 314 0.82 -8.78 -22.68
CA PHE A 314 0.66 -7.32 -22.85
C PHE A 314 1.96 -6.54 -22.59
N ALA A 315 2.79 -7.01 -21.66
CA ALA A 315 4.14 -6.47 -21.48
C ALA A 315 4.96 -6.60 -22.77
N SER A 316 4.97 -7.78 -23.40
CA SER A 316 5.73 -8.01 -24.63
C SER A 316 5.19 -7.19 -25.81
N LEU A 317 3.88 -7.01 -25.93
CA LEU A 317 3.29 -6.10 -26.93
C LEU A 317 3.77 -4.65 -26.76
N ARG A 318 3.87 -4.17 -25.51
CA ARG A 318 4.43 -2.84 -25.22
C ARG A 318 5.90 -2.74 -25.63
N PHE A 319 6.71 -3.74 -25.30
CA PHE A 319 8.14 -3.76 -25.66
C PHE A 319 8.36 -3.88 -27.17
N ALA A 320 7.53 -4.65 -27.86
CA ALA A 320 7.59 -4.83 -29.31
C ALA A 320 6.86 -3.72 -30.10
N ASN A 321 6.41 -2.66 -29.43
CA ASN A 321 5.73 -1.50 -30.03
C ASN A 321 4.45 -1.83 -30.84
N PHE A 322 3.70 -2.87 -30.45
CA PHE A 322 2.36 -3.14 -31.00
C PHE A 322 1.30 -2.21 -30.39
N THR A 323 1.43 -0.92 -30.66
CA THR A 323 0.67 0.16 -30.02
C THR A 323 -0.85 0.05 -30.22
N THR A 324 -1.31 -0.37 -31.40
CA THR A 324 -2.75 -0.51 -31.70
C THR A 324 -3.42 -1.52 -30.78
N VAL A 325 -2.83 -2.71 -30.62
CA VAL A 325 -3.39 -3.76 -29.75
C VAL A 325 -3.23 -3.37 -28.28
N TYR A 326 -2.08 -2.84 -27.89
CA TYR A 326 -1.85 -2.41 -26.51
C TYR A 326 -2.84 -1.32 -26.08
N SER A 327 -2.99 -0.26 -26.88
CA SER A 327 -3.90 0.86 -26.59
C SER A 327 -5.38 0.47 -26.58
N TYR A 328 -5.75 -0.60 -27.29
CA TYR A 328 -7.11 -1.14 -27.24
C TYR A 328 -7.47 -1.66 -25.84
N PHE A 329 -6.54 -2.30 -25.14
CA PHE A 329 -6.75 -2.87 -23.80
C PHE A 329 -6.25 -1.98 -22.64
N ASP A 330 -5.40 -0.97 -22.92
CA ASP A 330 -4.96 -0.02 -21.91
C ASP A 330 -6.05 1.03 -21.63
N LEU A 331 -6.73 0.84 -20.50
CA LEU A 331 -7.83 1.68 -20.01
C LEU A 331 -7.42 2.50 -18.78
N THR A 332 -6.15 2.45 -18.36
CA THR A 332 -5.64 3.11 -17.15
C THR A 332 -5.61 4.64 -17.19
N ASN A 333 -5.93 5.26 -18.33
CA ASN A 333 -6.01 6.72 -18.46
C ASN A 333 -7.39 7.19 -18.91
N LEU A 334 -8.38 6.28 -18.98
CA LEU A 334 -9.71 6.65 -19.38
C LEU A 334 -10.44 7.34 -18.23
N LYS A 335 -11.07 8.47 -18.52
CA LYS A 335 -11.91 9.19 -17.55
C LYS A 335 -13.16 8.39 -17.18
N HIS A 336 -13.63 7.55 -18.09
CA HIS A 336 -14.79 6.68 -17.91
C HIS A 336 -14.36 5.22 -17.86
N GLY A 337 -15.11 4.41 -17.12
CA GLY A 337 -14.81 3.00 -16.89
C GLY A 337 -15.20 2.10 -18.06
N LEU A 338 -15.17 0.80 -17.81
CA LEU A 338 -15.39 -0.25 -18.79
C LEU A 338 -16.78 -0.16 -19.44
N LEU A 339 -17.80 0.21 -18.66
CA LEU A 339 -19.20 0.25 -19.11
C LEU A 339 -19.50 1.37 -20.11
N SER A 340 -18.59 2.34 -20.23
CA SER A 340 -18.72 3.45 -21.20
C SER A 340 -18.25 3.08 -22.61
N LEU A 341 -17.62 1.92 -22.78
CA LEU A 341 -17.01 1.51 -24.04
C LEU A 341 -18.03 0.87 -24.98
N GLY A 342 -17.71 0.87 -26.28
CA GLY A 342 -18.48 0.09 -27.26
C GLY A 342 -18.49 -1.40 -26.91
N PHE A 343 -19.60 -2.07 -27.21
CA PHE A 343 -19.92 -3.45 -26.77
C PHE A 343 -18.76 -4.45 -26.93
N ILE A 344 -18.10 -4.45 -28.09
CA ILE A 344 -16.99 -5.38 -28.38
C ILE A 344 -15.76 -5.11 -27.49
N ARG A 345 -15.42 -3.84 -27.27
CA ARG A 345 -14.29 -3.44 -26.43
C ARG A 345 -14.58 -3.71 -24.95
N MET A 346 -15.80 -3.43 -24.52
CA MET A 346 -16.29 -3.76 -23.17
C MET A 346 -16.19 -5.28 -22.92
N LEU A 347 -16.69 -6.11 -23.84
CA LEU A 347 -16.68 -7.56 -23.69
C LEU A 347 -15.25 -8.13 -23.68
N SER A 348 -14.41 -7.72 -24.62
CA SER A 348 -13.03 -8.21 -24.72
C SER A 348 -12.18 -7.85 -23.50
N CYS A 349 -12.24 -6.60 -23.03
CA CYS A 349 -11.56 -6.20 -21.80
C CYS A 349 -12.18 -6.88 -20.57
N GLY A 350 -13.50 -7.00 -20.51
CA GLY A 350 -14.23 -7.67 -19.43
C GLY A 350 -13.85 -9.15 -19.28
N VAL A 351 -13.68 -9.89 -20.38
CA VAL A 351 -13.21 -11.28 -20.33
C VAL A 351 -11.80 -11.38 -19.74
N MET A 352 -10.89 -10.49 -20.14
CA MET A 352 -9.54 -10.46 -19.57
C MET A 352 -9.57 -10.13 -18.07
N TYR A 353 -10.43 -9.20 -17.67
CA TYR A 353 -10.66 -8.83 -16.27
C TYR A 353 -11.19 -10.01 -15.44
N LEU A 354 -12.10 -10.81 -16.00
CA LEU A 354 -12.57 -12.03 -15.35
C LEU A 354 -11.45 -13.05 -15.20
N ILE A 355 -10.59 -13.24 -16.21
CA ILE A 355 -9.45 -14.17 -16.16
C ILE A 355 -8.48 -13.78 -15.03
N ILE A 356 -8.05 -12.51 -14.99
CA ILE A 356 -7.10 -12.01 -13.98
C ILE A 356 -7.70 -11.88 -12.58
N THR A 357 -9.01 -12.07 -12.42
CA THR A 357 -9.70 -12.04 -11.11
C THR A 357 -10.06 -13.44 -10.63
N LEU A 358 -10.78 -14.23 -11.45
CA LEU A 358 -11.33 -15.52 -11.05
C LEU A 358 -10.25 -16.60 -10.88
N ILE A 359 -9.20 -16.59 -11.71
CA ILE A 359 -8.14 -17.60 -11.62
C ILE A 359 -7.28 -17.40 -10.36
N PRO A 360 -6.84 -16.17 -10.00
CA PRO A 360 -6.21 -15.97 -8.70
C PRO A 360 -7.12 -16.33 -7.52
N LEU A 361 -8.42 -16.02 -7.57
CA LEU A 361 -9.38 -16.45 -6.55
C LEU A 361 -9.47 -17.97 -6.42
N TYR A 362 -9.50 -18.69 -7.54
CA TYR A 362 -9.45 -20.16 -7.54
C TYR A 362 -8.14 -20.68 -6.91
N SER A 363 -7.01 -20.05 -7.23
CA SER A 363 -5.72 -20.39 -6.62
C SER A 363 -5.76 -20.19 -5.10
N ILE A 364 -6.30 -19.08 -4.63
CA ILE A 364 -6.45 -18.78 -3.20
C ILE A 364 -7.36 -19.79 -2.51
N TYR A 365 -8.44 -20.22 -3.17
CA TYR A 365 -9.30 -21.31 -2.67
C TYR A 365 -8.52 -22.62 -2.49
N LEU A 366 -7.66 -22.99 -3.43
CA LEU A 366 -6.79 -24.16 -3.30
C LEU A 366 -5.81 -24.02 -2.14
N ILE A 367 -5.19 -22.85 -1.97
CA ILE A 367 -4.32 -22.55 -0.82
C ILE A 367 -5.11 -22.63 0.48
N TYR A 368 -6.34 -22.13 0.52
CA TYR A 368 -7.18 -22.21 1.71
C TYR A 368 -7.53 -23.65 2.09
N LYS A 369 -7.76 -24.52 1.09
CA LYS A 369 -8.02 -25.94 1.32
C LYS A 369 -6.81 -26.64 1.96
N ASP A 370 -5.61 -26.31 1.50
CA ASP A 370 -4.34 -26.84 2.03
C ASP A 370 -3.98 -26.22 3.40
N ASN A 371 -3.92 -24.88 3.46
CA ASN A 371 -3.60 -24.10 4.64
C ASN A 371 -4.61 -22.96 4.83
N LYS A 372 -5.65 -23.23 5.63
CA LYS A 372 -6.75 -22.28 5.91
C LYS A 372 -6.27 -20.91 6.38
N LYS A 373 -5.24 -20.86 7.24
CA LYS A 373 -4.72 -19.59 7.78
C LYS A 373 -4.04 -18.77 6.68
N LEU A 374 -3.20 -19.42 5.87
CA LEU A 374 -2.50 -18.77 4.76
C LEU A 374 -3.48 -18.28 3.69
N GLY A 375 -4.41 -19.13 3.26
CA GLY A 375 -5.41 -18.77 2.25
C GLY A 375 -6.29 -17.60 2.70
N TYR A 376 -6.74 -17.61 3.96
CA TYR A 376 -7.50 -16.49 4.54
C TYR A 376 -6.66 -15.19 4.57
N PHE A 377 -5.40 -15.27 4.99
CA PHE A 377 -4.52 -14.11 5.08
C PHE A 377 -4.26 -13.49 3.70
N ILE A 378 -3.95 -14.30 2.69
CA ILE A 378 -3.76 -13.83 1.30
C ILE A 378 -5.05 -13.20 0.77
N PHE A 379 -6.20 -13.85 0.99
CA PHE A 379 -7.51 -13.33 0.56
C PHE A 379 -7.82 -11.95 1.16
N VAL A 380 -7.63 -11.80 2.47
CA VAL A 380 -7.86 -10.52 3.16
C VAL A 380 -6.93 -9.44 2.62
N LEU A 381 -5.63 -9.72 2.48
CA LEU A 381 -4.69 -8.75 1.94
C LEU A 381 -5.06 -8.30 0.53
N LEU A 382 -5.48 -9.22 -0.35
CA LEU A 382 -5.92 -8.87 -1.69
C LEU A 382 -7.18 -7.99 -1.68
N ILE A 383 -8.18 -8.30 -0.84
CA ILE A 383 -9.36 -7.42 -0.70
C ILE A 383 -8.94 -6.02 -0.28
N LEU A 384 -8.05 -5.89 0.71
CA LEU A 384 -7.59 -4.60 1.20
C LEU A 384 -6.79 -3.85 0.14
N GLY A 385 -5.87 -4.53 -0.56
CA GLY A 385 -5.08 -3.94 -1.64
C GLY A 385 -5.95 -3.49 -2.82
N PHE A 386 -6.89 -4.34 -3.26
CA PHE A 386 -7.77 -4.03 -4.39
C PHE A 386 -8.72 -2.90 -4.03
N GLY A 387 -9.30 -2.95 -2.82
CA GLY A 387 -10.16 -1.91 -2.28
C GLY A 387 -9.47 -0.55 -2.20
N SER A 388 -8.16 -0.52 -1.92
CA SER A 388 -7.38 0.74 -1.84
C SER A 388 -7.31 1.52 -3.16
N VAL A 389 -7.35 0.81 -4.30
CA VAL A 389 -7.40 1.43 -5.63
C VAL A 389 -8.86 1.68 -6.03
N ILE A 390 -9.77 0.73 -5.83
CA ILE A 390 -11.18 0.88 -6.22
C ILE A 390 -11.82 2.10 -5.54
N ILE A 391 -11.48 2.37 -4.27
CA ILE A 391 -12.01 3.55 -3.55
C ILE A 391 -11.56 4.87 -4.18
N SER A 392 -10.48 4.90 -4.97
CA SER A 392 -10.08 6.12 -5.69
C SER A 392 -11.11 6.51 -6.77
N GLY A 393 -11.95 5.58 -7.22
CA GLY A 393 -13.09 5.88 -8.07
C GLY A 393 -14.13 6.82 -7.42
N PHE A 394 -14.07 6.98 -6.09
CA PHE A 394 -14.93 7.90 -5.33
C PHE A 394 -14.32 9.30 -5.15
N THR A 395 -13.20 9.61 -5.81
CA THR A 395 -12.63 10.96 -5.87
C THR A 395 -12.39 11.40 -7.32
N PRO A 396 -12.67 12.67 -7.68
CA PRO A 396 -12.35 13.19 -9.02
C PRO A 396 -10.84 13.28 -9.29
N SER A 397 -10.00 13.10 -8.27
CA SER A 397 -8.53 13.19 -8.38
C SER A 397 -7.87 11.94 -9.00
N LEU A 398 -8.66 10.98 -9.47
CA LEU A 398 -8.17 9.69 -9.97
C LEU A 398 -7.39 9.79 -11.29
N THR A 399 -7.66 10.83 -12.09
CA THR A 399 -7.13 11.00 -13.45
C THR A 399 -5.72 11.56 -13.49
N SER A 400 -5.18 12.00 -12.35
CA SER A 400 -3.95 12.78 -12.30
C SER A 400 -2.77 12.08 -11.62
N ASP A 401 -2.90 10.86 -11.09
CA ASP A 401 -1.75 10.26 -10.41
C ASP A 401 -1.66 8.73 -10.26
N GLY A 402 -0.46 8.21 -10.50
CA GLY A 402 -0.07 6.84 -10.15
C GLY A 402 0.00 6.61 -8.63
N ARG A 403 -0.04 7.67 -7.80
CA ARG A 403 -0.01 7.55 -6.33
C ARG A 403 -1.15 6.70 -5.75
N ILE A 404 -2.29 6.58 -6.46
CA ILE A 404 -3.42 5.76 -6.02
C ILE A 404 -3.06 4.27 -5.87
N TYR A 405 -2.01 3.82 -6.55
CA TYR A 405 -1.57 2.43 -6.53
C TYR A 405 -0.56 2.13 -5.39
N LEU A 406 -0.01 3.13 -4.70
CA LEU A 406 1.09 2.92 -3.75
C LEU A 406 0.72 1.93 -2.63
N ASN A 407 -0.47 2.08 -2.03
CA ASN A 407 -0.95 1.16 -0.99
C ASN A 407 -1.09 -0.28 -1.50
N TYR A 408 -1.63 -0.44 -2.71
CA TYR A 408 -1.75 -1.73 -3.39
C TYR A 408 -0.38 -2.37 -3.67
N LEU A 409 0.59 -1.59 -4.15
CA LEU A 409 1.94 -2.08 -4.44
C LEU A 409 2.62 -2.62 -3.18
N PHE A 410 2.44 -1.97 -2.03
CA PHE A 410 2.96 -2.50 -0.76
C PHE A 410 2.27 -3.79 -0.31
N VAL A 411 0.96 -3.94 -0.56
CA VAL A 411 0.27 -5.20 -0.34
C VAL A 411 0.87 -6.30 -1.22
N MET A 412 1.16 -6.02 -2.49
CA MET A 412 1.79 -7.00 -3.39
C MET A 412 3.20 -7.38 -2.91
N ILE A 413 4.01 -6.42 -2.45
CA ILE A 413 5.33 -6.71 -1.84
C ILE A 413 5.19 -7.66 -0.64
N ILE A 414 4.20 -7.44 0.23
CA ILE A 414 3.94 -8.32 1.39
C ILE A 414 3.57 -9.72 0.92
N LEU A 415 2.70 -9.84 -0.08
CA LEU A 415 2.25 -11.11 -0.63
C LEU A 415 3.37 -11.88 -1.33
N ASP A 416 4.19 -11.19 -2.13
CA ASP A 416 5.35 -11.76 -2.81
C ASP A 416 6.35 -12.31 -1.80
N TYR A 417 6.65 -11.52 -0.77
CA TYR A 417 7.59 -11.93 0.27
C TYR A 417 7.08 -13.17 1.01
N LEU A 418 5.79 -13.17 1.36
CA LEU A 418 5.14 -14.29 2.03
C LEU A 418 5.15 -15.56 1.17
N LEU A 419 4.87 -15.44 -0.13
CA LEU A 419 4.87 -16.59 -1.03
C LEU A 419 6.28 -17.14 -1.24
N VAL A 420 7.30 -16.28 -1.37
CA VAL A 420 8.70 -16.73 -1.42
C VAL A 420 9.06 -17.49 -0.14
N ASP A 421 8.72 -16.97 1.04
CA ASP A 421 8.94 -17.66 2.32
C ASP A 421 8.27 -19.05 2.35
N LYS A 422 7.01 -19.14 1.93
CA LYS A 422 6.26 -20.41 1.95
C LYS A 422 6.75 -21.42 0.92
N ILE A 423 7.20 -20.97 -0.25
CA ILE A 423 7.83 -21.82 -1.27
C ILE A 423 9.13 -22.42 -0.74
N LEU A 424 9.97 -21.62 -0.07
CA LEU A 424 11.23 -22.10 0.51
C LEU A 424 10.98 -23.07 1.67
N GLU A 425 10.04 -22.74 2.56
CA GLU A 425 9.64 -23.62 3.66
C GLU A 425 9.15 -24.98 3.15
N PHE A 426 8.39 -25.00 2.04
CA PHE A 426 7.92 -26.25 1.44
C PHE A 426 9.08 -27.10 0.88
N LYS A 427 10.10 -26.46 0.28
CA LYS A 427 11.29 -27.14 -0.26
C LYS A 427 12.26 -27.65 0.80
N ASN A 428 12.29 -27.04 1.99
CA ASN A 428 13.17 -27.50 3.07
C ASN A 428 12.55 -28.67 3.84
N LYS A 429 11.22 -28.86 3.74
CA LYS A 429 10.47 -29.94 4.40
C LYS A 429 10.36 -31.23 3.59
N ASN A 430 10.52 -31.16 2.27
CA ASN A 430 10.38 -32.26 1.31
C ASN A 430 11.63 -32.33 0.43
#